data_AF-A0A536V7Q8-F1
#
_entry.id   AF-A0A536V7Q8-F1
#
_cell.length_a   1.000
_cell.length_b   1.000
_cell.length_c   1.000
_cell.angle_alpha   90.00
_cell.angle_beta   90.00
_cell.angle_gamma   90.00
#
_symmetry.space_group_name_H-M   'P 1'
#
loop_
_entity.id
_entity.type
_entity.pdbx_description
1 polymer ?
#
loop_
_entity_poly.entity_id
_entity_poly.type
_entity_poly.pdbx_seq_one_letter_code
_entity_poly.pdbx_strand_id
1 'polypeptide(L)'
;ASAAAASTDEAAIHAITQASVKAYNAADANAVSALYAEQAVLLPPGAKAAKGKAAIQAYFAKDTAESAKAGVTFSVDPKSDVGTSGDLAWESGTYAVKAKSGASVEIGKY
;
A
#
# COMPACT_ATOMS: atom_id res chain seq x y z
N ALA A 1 -17.13 -14.20 14.32
CA ALA A 1 -17.55 -14.28 12.90
C ALA A 1 -17.43 -15.73 12.40
N SER A 2 -18.18 -16.12 11.38
CA SER A 2 -18.04 -17.44 10.73
C SER A 2 -16.75 -17.49 9.89
N ALA A 3 -16.16 -18.68 9.70
CA ALA A 3 -14.94 -18.86 8.90
C ALA A 3 -15.10 -18.36 7.44
N ALA A 4 -16.29 -18.53 6.85
CA ALA A 4 -16.57 -18.03 5.50
C ALA A 4 -16.63 -16.50 5.40
N ALA A 5 -17.05 -15.82 6.47
CA ALA A 5 -17.03 -14.35 6.53
C ALA A 5 -15.58 -13.85 6.67
N ALA A 6 -14.78 -14.50 7.53
CA ALA A 6 -13.36 -14.17 7.68
C ALA A 6 -12.57 -14.31 6.36
N SER A 7 -12.83 -15.36 5.56
CA SER A 7 -12.21 -15.51 4.24
C SER A 7 -12.67 -14.47 3.21
N THR A 8 -13.89 -13.94 3.34
CA THR A 8 -14.39 -12.88 2.45
C THR A 8 -13.75 -11.54 2.79
N ASP A 9 -13.61 -11.25 4.08
CA ASP A 9 -12.94 -10.03 4.56
C ASP A 9 -11.45 -10.05 4.17
N GLU A 10 -10.77 -11.18 4.31
CA GLU A 10 -9.38 -11.35 3.86
C GLU A 10 -9.23 -11.07 2.36
N ALA A 11 -10.11 -11.62 1.53
CA ALA A 11 -10.10 -11.35 0.09
C ALA A 11 -10.32 -9.85 -0.22
N ALA A 12 -11.19 -9.18 0.53
CA ALA A 12 -11.43 -7.74 0.38
C ALA A 12 -10.19 -6.91 0.79
N ILE A 13 -9.51 -7.28 1.87
CA ILE A 13 -8.28 -6.64 2.34
C ILE A 13 -7.18 -6.76 1.28
N HIS A 14 -6.95 -7.97 0.77
CA HIS A 14 -5.99 -8.19 -0.33
C HIS A 14 -6.37 -7.41 -1.59
N ALA A 15 -7.66 -7.23 -1.89
CA ALA A 15 -8.09 -6.43 -3.04
C ALA A 15 -7.76 -4.94 -2.86
N ILE A 16 -7.86 -4.39 -1.65
CA ILE A 16 -7.45 -3.00 -1.34
C ILE A 16 -5.94 -2.84 -1.53
N THR A 17 -5.13 -3.79 -1.06
CA THR A 17 -3.68 -3.75 -1.23
C THR A 17 -3.27 -3.85 -2.71
N GLN A 18 -3.92 -4.72 -3.48
CA GLN A 18 -3.71 -4.78 -4.94
C GLN A 18 -4.13 -3.50 -5.66
N ALA A 19 -5.24 -2.88 -5.26
CA ALA A 19 -5.67 -1.59 -5.80
C ALA A 19 -4.65 -0.48 -5.49
N SER A 20 -4.09 -0.48 -4.27
CA SER A 20 -3.04 0.45 -3.85
C SER A 20 -1.78 0.32 -4.71
N VAL A 21 -1.29 -0.92 -4.90
CA VAL A 21 -0.12 -1.22 -5.74
C VAL A 21 -0.35 -0.78 -7.19
N LYS A 22 -1.56 -1.06 -7.72
CA LYS A 22 -1.92 -0.66 -9.09
C LYS A 22 -1.94 0.85 -9.26
N ALA A 23 -2.59 1.57 -8.34
CA ALA A 23 -2.64 3.03 -8.36
C ALA A 23 -1.25 3.66 -8.22
N TYR A 24 -0.42 3.13 -7.30
CA TYR A 24 0.95 3.58 -7.10
C TYR A 24 1.78 3.47 -8.39
N ASN A 25 1.79 2.29 -9.01
CA ASN A 25 2.58 2.05 -10.22
C ASN A 25 2.05 2.79 -11.47
N ALA A 26 0.78 3.21 -11.45
CA ALA A 26 0.19 4.07 -12.47
C ALA A 26 0.50 5.58 -12.26
N ALA A 27 1.24 5.93 -11.20
CA ALA A 27 1.45 7.30 -10.74
C ALA A 27 0.14 8.06 -10.45
N ASP A 28 -0.89 7.35 -10.00
CA ASP A 28 -2.19 7.93 -9.65
C ASP A 28 -2.29 8.17 -8.14
N ALA A 29 -1.71 9.31 -7.72
CA ALA A 29 -1.71 9.76 -6.34
C ALA A 29 -3.13 9.96 -5.76
N ASN A 30 -4.09 10.31 -6.61
CA ASN A 30 -5.48 10.50 -6.19
C ASN A 30 -6.14 9.15 -5.91
N ALA A 31 -5.95 8.16 -6.78
CA ALA A 31 -6.50 6.82 -6.58
C ALA A 31 -5.90 6.13 -5.34
N VAL A 32 -4.58 6.19 -5.12
CA VAL A 32 -3.97 5.57 -3.92
C VAL A 32 -4.40 6.28 -2.64
N SER A 33 -4.44 7.61 -2.61
CA SER A 33 -4.88 8.36 -1.42
C SER A 33 -6.40 8.26 -1.16
N ALA A 34 -7.21 7.91 -2.17
CA ALA A 34 -8.63 7.65 -1.99
C ALA A 34 -8.92 6.40 -1.14
N LEU A 35 -7.96 5.48 -1.01
CA LEU A 35 -8.06 4.29 -0.18
C LEU A 35 -7.83 4.58 1.32
N TYR A 36 -7.38 5.78 1.65
CA TYR A 36 -7.14 6.20 3.03
C TYR A 36 -8.34 6.95 3.63
N ALA A 37 -8.62 6.66 4.90
CA ALA A 37 -9.55 7.44 5.70
C ALA A 37 -9.07 8.89 5.90
N GLU A 38 -10.00 9.81 6.20
CA GLU A 38 -9.70 11.24 6.32
C GLU A 38 -8.63 11.56 7.36
N GLN A 39 -8.64 10.83 8.49
CA GLN A 39 -7.71 10.99 9.62
C GLN A 39 -6.60 9.93 9.65
N ALA A 40 -6.34 9.24 8.53
CA ALA A 40 -5.31 8.21 8.47
C ALA A 40 -3.89 8.77 8.71
N VAL A 41 -2.98 7.89 9.14
CA VAL A 41 -1.56 8.19 9.28
C VAL A 41 -0.78 7.21 8.42
N LEU A 42 -0.01 7.72 7.46
CA LEU A 42 0.94 6.95 6.67
C LEU A 42 2.33 7.07 7.31
N LEU A 43 3.05 5.95 7.39
CA LEU A 43 4.41 5.86 7.92
C LEU A 43 5.39 5.45 6.82
N PRO A 44 5.93 6.40 6.03
CA PRO A 44 6.87 6.05 4.99
C PRO A 44 8.23 5.61 5.56
N PRO A 45 8.95 4.70 4.90
CA PRO A 45 10.31 4.33 5.28
C PRO A 45 11.23 5.55 5.39
N GLY A 46 11.92 5.69 6.52
CA GLY A 46 12.92 6.75 6.74
C GLY A 46 12.40 8.20 6.74
N ALA A 47 11.08 8.42 6.67
CA ALA A 47 10.49 9.75 6.62
C ALA A 47 9.58 10.05 7.81
N LYS A 48 9.17 11.33 7.93
CA LYS A 48 8.15 11.72 8.91
C LYS A 48 6.78 11.17 8.51
N ALA A 49 5.97 10.82 9.51
CA ALA A 49 4.59 10.41 9.31
C ALA A 49 3.78 11.48 8.56
N ALA A 50 3.04 11.07 7.53
CA ALA A 50 2.07 11.91 6.84
C ALA A 50 0.69 11.71 7.49
N LYS A 51 0.11 12.80 8.03
CA LYS A 51 -1.13 12.75 8.82
C LYS A 51 -2.28 13.41 8.06
N GLY A 52 -3.37 12.68 7.92
CA GLY A 52 -4.56 13.09 7.20
C GLY A 52 -4.45 12.93 5.69
N LYS A 53 -5.61 12.82 5.03
CA LYS A 53 -5.69 12.49 3.60
C LYS A 53 -4.93 13.46 2.69
N ALA A 54 -4.94 14.76 2.98
CA ALA A 54 -4.23 15.75 2.20
C ALA A 54 -2.70 15.56 2.23
N ALA A 55 -2.12 15.28 3.41
CA ALA A 55 -0.69 15.02 3.54
C ALA A 55 -0.29 13.70 2.87
N ILE A 56 -1.16 12.68 2.97
CA ILE A 56 -0.97 11.37 2.33
C ILE A 56 -1.00 11.50 0.80
N GLN A 57 -1.95 12.25 0.26
CA GLN A 57 -2.01 12.55 -1.18
C GLN A 57 -0.74 13.27 -1.65
N ALA A 58 -0.30 14.31 -0.92
CA ALA A 58 0.93 15.03 -1.25
C ALA A 58 2.17 14.13 -1.22
N TYR A 59 2.24 13.21 -0.25
CA TYR A 59 3.29 12.19 -0.19
C TYR A 59 3.28 11.31 -1.45
N PHE A 60 2.14 10.69 -1.77
CA PHE A 60 2.07 9.79 -2.93
C PHE A 60 2.27 10.50 -4.26
N ALA A 61 1.86 11.77 -4.40
CA ALA A 61 2.12 12.56 -5.60
C ALA A 61 3.62 12.74 -5.85
N LYS A 62 4.41 12.97 -4.79
CA LYS A 62 5.87 13.04 -4.88
C LYS A 62 6.47 11.66 -5.14
N ASP A 63 6.13 10.69 -4.31
CA ASP A 63 6.77 9.38 -4.26
C ASP A 63 6.53 8.56 -5.55
N THR A 64 5.30 8.53 -6.04
CA THR A 64 4.98 7.82 -7.28
C THR A 64 5.63 8.46 -8.51
N ALA A 65 5.73 9.79 -8.56
CA ALA A 65 6.41 10.50 -9.65
C ALA A 65 7.92 10.25 -9.64
N GLU A 66 8.55 10.22 -8.45
CA GLU A 66 9.96 9.87 -8.27
C GLU A 66 10.22 8.42 -8.68
N SER A 67 9.37 7.47 -8.26
CA SER A 67 9.44 6.07 -8.66
C SER A 67 9.28 5.87 -10.18
N ALA A 68 8.30 6.54 -10.80
CA ALA A 68 8.10 6.49 -12.25
C ALA A 68 9.30 7.04 -13.01
N LYS A 69 9.86 8.17 -12.55
CA LYS A 69 11.08 8.77 -13.12
C LYS A 69 12.30 7.86 -12.97
N ALA A 70 12.45 7.20 -11.82
CA ALA A 70 13.51 6.22 -11.58
C ALA A 70 13.31 4.92 -12.38
N GLY A 71 12.11 4.69 -12.93
CA GLY A 71 11.78 3.47 -13.64
C GLY A 71 11.81 2.25 -12.72
N VAL A 72 11.33 2.41 -11.49
CA VAL A 72 11.14 1.31 -10.54
C VAL A 72 9.68 0.91 -10.44
N THR A 73 9.42 -0.29 -9.93
CA THR A 73 8.09 -0.84 -9.74
C THR A 73 7.94 -1.35 -8.32
N PHE A 74 6.84 -0.98 -7.68
CA PHE A 74 6.45 -1.42 -6.35
C PHE A 74 5.61 -2.70 -6.44
N SER A 75 5.80 -3.62 -5.51
CA SER A 75 5.04 -4.86 -5.41
C SER A 75 4.94 -5.32 -3.97
N VAL A 76 3.87 -6.02 -3.63
CA VAL A 76 3.74 -6.74 -2.35
C VAL A 76 3.80 -8.24 -2.62
N ASP A 77 4.34 -9.00 -1.68
CA ASP A 77 4.22 -10.46 -1.70
C ASP A 77 2.74 -10.82 -1.52
N PRO A 78 2.15 -11.69 -2.36
CA PRO A 78 0.78 -12.16 -2.18
C PRO A 78 0.58 -12.98 -0.89
N LYS A 79 1.67 -13.40 -0.23
CA LYS A 79 1.63 -13.94 1.12
C LYS A 79 1.77 -12.81 2.13
N SER A 80 0.64 -12.44 2.73
CA SER A 80 0.54 -11.56 3.88
C SER A 80 -0.28 -12.21 4.99
N ASP A 81 -0.04 -11.77 6.22
CA ASP A 81 -0.83 -12.17 7.38
C ASP A 81 -1.99 -11.18 7.52
N VAL A 82 -3.20 -11.70 7.70
CA VAL A 82 -4.42 -10.91 7.84
C VAL A 82 -5.19 -11.34 9.09
N GLY A 83 -5.78 -10.36 9.78
CA GLY A 83 -6.70 -10.63 10.88
C GLY A 83 -7.83 -9.63 10.94
N THR A 84 -9.00 -10.09 11.39
CA THR A 84 -10.22 -9.27 11.48
C THR A 84 -10.86 -9.36 12.87
N SER A 85 -11.51 -8.27 13.29
CA SER A 85 -12.24 -8.18 14.55
C SER A 85 -13.32 -7.10 14.46
N GLY A 86 -14.58 -7.53 14.27
CA GLY A 86 -15.68 -6.59 14.00
C GLY A 86 -15.42 -5.83 12.69
N ASP A 87 -15.49 -4.50 12.75
CA ASP A 87 -15.25 -3.62 11.60
C ASP A 87 -13.76 -3.26 11.39
N LEU A 88 -12.85 -3.90 12.14
CA LEU A 88 -11.42 -3.68 12.03
C LEU A 88 -10.73 -4.86 11.36
N ALA A 89 -9.75 -4.54 10.53
CA ALA A 89 -8.84 -5.47 9.93
C ALA A 89 -7.40 -4.96 9.97
N TRP A 90 -6.45 -5.87 9.95
CA TRP A 90 -5.04 -5.57 9.73
C TRP A 90 -4.47 -6.53 8.69
N GLU A 91 -3.46 -6.05 7.96
CA GLU A 91 -2.63 -6.84 7.07
C GLU A 91 -1.18 -6.48 7.40
N SER A 92 -0.30 -7.48 7.42
CA SER A 92 1.15 -7.26 7.47
C SER A 92 1.87 -8.16 6.48
N GLY A 93 2.92 -7.65 5.86
CA GLY A 93 3.58 -8.41 4.80
C GLY A 93 4.95 -7.88 4.42
N THR A 94 5.41 -8.31 3.25
CA THR A 94 6.68 -7.86 2.66
C THR A 94 6.39 -7.14 1.35
N TYR A 95 7.01 -5.99 1.15
CA TYR A 95 7.01 -5.30 -0.14
C TYR A 95 8.40 -5.31 -0.76
N ALA A 96 8.46 -5.08 -2.07
CA ALA A 96 9.69 -4.89 -2.81
C ALA A 96 9.55 -3.77 -3.84
N VAL A 97 10.62 -3.01 -4.02
CA VAL A 97 10.82 -2.07 -5.14
C VAL A 97 11.90 -2.64 -6.04
N LYS A 98 11.61 -2.78 -7.34
CA LYS A 98 12.53 -3.33 -8.33
C LYS A 98 12.77 -2.34 -9.45
N ALA A 99 14.02 -2.26 -9.93
CA ALA A 99 14.35 -1.55 -11.16
C ALA A 99 13.82 -2.30 -12.38
N LYS A 100 13.73 -1.62 -13.53
CA LYS A 100 13.41 -2.22 -14.84
C LYS A 100 14.25 -3.47 -15.19
N SER A 101 15.50 -3.54 -14.71
CA SER A 101 16.37 -4.70 -14.90
C SER A 101 15.95 -5.94 -14.09
N GLY A 102 14.99 -5.80 -13.17
CA GLY A 102 14.59 -6.83 -12.21
C GLY A 102 15.40 -6.81 -10.91
N ALA A 103 16.45 -5.98 -10.82
CA ALA A 103 17.25 -5.83 -9.61
C ALA A 103 16.44 -5.23 -8.45
N SER A 104 16.55 -5.81 -7.27
CA SER A 104 15.95 -5.27 -6.05
C SER A 104 16.62 -3.95 -5.67
N VAL A 105 15.82 -2.91 -5.54
CA VAL A 105 16.22 -1.59 -5.03
C VAL A 105 15.98 -1.53 -3.53
N GLU A 106 14.83 -2.05 -3.09
CA GLU A 106 14.43 -2.08 -1.69
C GLU A 106 13.54 -3.29 -1.40
N ILE A 107 13.63 -3.82 -0.19
CA ILE A 107 12.72 -4.82 0.37
C ILE A 107 12.42 -4.39 1.81
N GLY A 108 11.14 -4.36 2.18
CA GLY A 108 10.72 -3.93 3.50
C GLY A 108 9.45 -4.62 3.97
N LYS A 109 9.03 -4.27 5.19
CA LYS A 109 7.78 -4.72 5.80
C LYS A 109 6.74 -3.60 5.74
N TYR A 110 5.47 -3.96 5.66
CA TYR A 110 4.34 -3.06 5.80
C TYR A 110 3.36 -3.62 6.83
#